data_AF-D5ADS6-F1
#
_entry.id   AF-D5ADS6-F1
#
_cell.length_a   1.000
_cell.length_b   1.000
_cell.length_c   1.000
_cell.angle_alpha   90.00
_cell.angle_beta   90.00
_cell.angle_gamma   90.00
#
_symmetry.space_group_name_H-M   'P 1'
#
loop_
_entity.id
_entity.type
_entity.pdbx_description
1 polymer ?
#
loop_
_entity_poly.entity_id
_entity_poly.type
_entity_poly.pdbx_seq_one_letter_code
_entity_poly.pdbx_strand_id
1 'polypeptide(L)'
;MKAKGGEELRAYALEKPEPLVCFALCSGSSSDPAVRVYTAKNVYQELEVAKEEYLQASIGIRKENKILLPRVLEGFSREASLSLSKLVDVACQSLPEAQRNAVRKCSQNKPHKSIEWLPYNFSFRYIFSRELARWTPPLIP
;
A
#
# COMPACT_ATOMS: atom_id res chain seq x y z
N MET A 1 -1.80 27.50 -9.09
CA MET A 1 -1.08 27.33 -10.38
C MET A 1 -1.86 26.33 -11.20
N LYS A 2 -2.41 26.73 -12.35
CA LYS A 2 -3.17 25.84 -13.25
C LYS A 2 -2.15 25.22 -14.21
N ALA A 3 -1.90 23.91 -14.10
CA ALA A 3 -0.93 23.23 -14.93
C ALA A 3 -1.35 23.33 -16.41
N LYS A 4 -0.49 23.92 -17.24
CA LYS A 4 -0.73 24.21 -18.66
C LYS A 4 -0.36 23.02 -19.57
N GLY A 5 -0.35 21.80 -19.02
CA GLY A 5 0.03 20.55 -19.71
C GLY A 5 -1.11 19.51 -19.81
N GLY A 6 -2.36 19.95 -19.66
CA GLY A 6 -3.50 19.06 -19.45
C GLY A 6 -3.91 18.16 -20.61
N GLU A 7 -3.46 18.41 -21.85
CA GLU A 7 -3.76 17.54 -23.00
C GLU A 7 -2.65 16.52 -23.28
N GLU A 8 -1.39 16.94 -23.22
CA GLU A 8 -0.25 16.04 -23.45
C GLU A 8 -0.13 14.97 -22.37
N LEU A 9 -0.43 15.31 -21.11
CA LEU A 9 -0.47 14.36 -20.00
C LEU A 9 -1.63 13.35 -20.10
N ARG A 10 -2.70 13.67 -20.83
CA ARG A 10 -3.81 12.72 -21.05
C ARG A 10 -3.43 11.57 -21.96
N ALA A 11 -2.46 11.77 -22.87
CA ALA A 11 -1.98 10.71 -23.75
C ALA A 11 -1.30 9.56 -22.99
N TYR A 12 -0.81 9.84 -21.77
CA TYR A 12 -0.15 8.87 -20.89
C TYR A 12 -1.05 8.41 -19.72
N ALA A 13 -2.32 8.83 -19.71
CA ALA A 13 -3.25 8.40 -18.68
C ALA A 13 -3.60 6.92 -18.85
N LEU A 14 -3.77 6.21 -17.74
CA LEU A 14 -4.30 4.85 -17.77
C LEU A 14 -5.79 4.90 -18.16
N GLU A 15 -6.20 3.98 -19.03
CA GLU A 15 -7.62 3.84 -19.42
C GLU A 15 -8.51 3.48 -18.23
N LYS A 16 -7.95 2.74 -17.27
CA LYS A 16 -8.61 2.31 -16.04
C LYS A 16 -7.76 2.71 -14.85
N PRO A 17 -8.39 3.08 -13.73
CA PRO A 17 -7.64 3.36 -12.52
C PRO A 17 -6.93 2.11 -12.01
N GLU A 18 -5.66 2.26 -11.61
CA GLU A 18 -4.82 1.18 -11.10
C GLU A 18 -4.51 1.44 -9.61
N PRO A 19 -5.30 0.86 -8.68
CA PRO A 19 -5.18 1.14 -7.26
C PRO A 19 -3.85 0.68 -6.67
N LEU A 20 -3.18 -0.32 -7.27
CA LEU A 20 -1.92 -0.83 -6.75
C LEU A 20 -0.78 0.19 -6.86
N VAL A 21 -0.90 1.21 -7.72
CA VAL A 21 0.09 2.31 -7.81
C VAL A 21 0.24 3.06 -6.49
N CYS A 22 -0.76 3.03 -5.61
CA CYS A 22 -0.67 3.59 -4.24
C CYS A 22 0.48 2.98 -3.42
N PHE A 23 0.93 1.77 -3.74
CA PHE A 23 2.02 1.07 -3.06
C PHE A 23 3.35 1.14 -3.82
N ALA A 24 3.37 1.77 -5.00
CA ALA A 24 4.54 1.81 -5.88
C ALA A 24 5.47 2.99 -5.58
N LEU A 25 4.89 4.11 -5.11
CA LEU A 25 5.61 5.36 -4.95
C LEU A 25 6.10 5.51 -3.51
N CYS A 26 7.40 5.82 -3.38
CA CYS A 26 8.04 6.17 -2.11
C CYS A 26 8.56 7.61 -2.22
N SER A 27 7.95 8.53 -1.46
CA SER A 27 8.38 9.93 -1.35
C SER A 27 9.49 10.14 -0.31
N GLY A 28 9.93 9.07 0.34
CA GLY A 28 10.94 9.09 1.40
C GLY A 28 10.37 9.36 2.77
N SER A 29 9.05 9.29 2.95
CA SER A 29 8.42 9.36 4.27
C SER A 29 8.53 8.03 5.00
N SER A 30 8.61 8.06 6.33
CA SER A 30 8.67 6.86 7.16
C SER A 30 7.41 5.98 7.04
N SER A 31 6.29 6.57 6.65
CA SER A 31 5.05 5.85 6.39
C SER A 31 4.92 5.34 4.95
N ASP A 32 5.92 5.56 4.08
CA ASP A 32 5.83 5.13 2.68
C ASP A 32 6.16 3.64 2.49
N PRO A 33 5.69 3.05 1.37
CA PRO A 33 6.15 1.75 0.89
C PRO A 33 7.66 1.67 0.71
N ALA A 34 8.17 0.44 0.70
CA ALA A 34 9.56 0.19 0.39
C ALA A 34 9.88 0.57 -1.06
N VAL A 35 11.07 1.13 -1.29
CA VAL A 35 11.61 1.42 -2.61
C VAL A 35 11.83 0.09 -3.35
N ARG A 36 11.21 -0.05 -4.52
CA ARG A 36 11.31 -1.20 -5.41
C ARG A 36 11.54 -0.73 -6.85
N VAL A 37 12.23 -1.57 -7.63
CA VAL A 37 12.35 -1.42 -9.09
C VAL A 37 11.36 -2.36 -9.74
N TYR A 38 10.55 -1.83 -10.66
CA TYR A 38 9.52 -2.58 -11.37
C TYR A 38 9.95 -2.90 -12.80
N THR A 39 9.58 -4.08 -13.28
CA THR A 39 9.85 -4.54 -14.64
C THR A 39 8.57 -4.53 -15.47
N ALA A 40 8.66 -4.09 -16.73
CA ALA A 40 7.51 -4.06 -17.63
C ALA A 40 6.85 -5.45 -17.81
N LYS A 41 7.63 -6.53 -17.67
CA LYS A 41 7.17 -7.91 -17.82
C LYS A 41 6.26 -8.35 -16.67
N ASN A 42 6.57 -7.96 -15.43
CA ASN A 42 5.92 -8.49 -14.23
C ASN A 42 5.31 -7.39 -13.33
N VAL A 43 5.17 -6.16 -13.84
CA VAL A 43 4.77 -4.98 -13.06
C VAL A 43 3.55 -5.23 -12.17
N TYR A 44 2.51 -5.90 -12.65
CA TYR A 44 1.31 -6.20 -11.86
C TYR A 44 1.59 -7.13 -10.67
N GLN A 45 2.40 -8.18 -10.88
CA GLN A 45 2.76 -9.10 -9.81
C GLN A 45 3.66 -8.41 -8.78
N GLU A 46 4.62 -7.61 -9.24
CA GLU A 46 5.53 -6.85 -8.38
C GLU A 46 4.80 -5.79 -7.56
N LEU A 47 3.74 -5.19 -8.12
CA LEU A 47 2.83 -4.27 -7.44
C LEU A 47 1.98 -4.99 -6.38
N GLU A 48 1.48 -6.18 -6.67
CA GLU A 48 0.77 -7.01 -5.67
C GLU A 48 1.67 -7.38 -4.49
N VAL A 49 2.91 -7.79 -4.76
CA VAL A 49 3.92 -8.04 -3.73
C VAL A 49 4.22 -6.77 -2.93
N ALA A 50 4.29 -5.60 -3.59
CA ALA A 50 4.51 -4.33 -2.90
C ALA A 50 3.38 -3.99 -1.94
N LYS A 51 2.13 -4.19 -2.37
CA LYS A 51 0.96 -4.07 -1.50
C LYS A 51 1.07 -5.02 -0.31
N GLU A 52 1.30 -6.31 -0.54
CA GLU A 52 1.32 -7.31 0.52
C GLU A 52 2.39 -7.01 1.58
N GLU A 53 3.64 -6.77 1.16
CA GLU A 53 4.73 -6.45 2.08
C GLU A 53 4.46 -5.17 2.87
N TYR A 54 3.95 -4.13 2.20
CA TYR A 54 3.59 -2.88 2.87
C TYR A 54 2.50 -3.09 3.91
N LEU A 55 1.42 -3.80 3.57
CA LEU A 55 0.31 -4.06 4.49
C LEU A 55 0.75 -4.90 5.69
N GLN A 56 1.59 -5.92 5.47
CA GLN A 56 2.16 -6.72 6.55
C GLN A 56 3.04 -5.89 7.50
N ALA A 57 3.78 -4.92 6.98
CA ALA A 57 4.68 -4.08 7.78
C ALA A 57 3.96 -2.92 8.50
N SER A 58 2.83 -2.46 7.97
CA SER A 58 2.16 -1.22 8.42
C SER A 58 0.89 -1.45 9.23
N ILE A 59 0.20 -2.58 9.05
CA ILE A 59 -1.01 -2.87 9.80
C ILE A 59 -0.63 -3.44 11.18
N GLY A 60 -1.28 -2.92 12.21
CA GLY A 60 -1.09 -3.37 13.59
C GLY A 60 -2.41 -3.58 14.32
N ILE A 61 -2.33 -4.17 15.52
CA ILE A 61 -3.47 -4.33 16.42
C ILE A 61 -3.08 -3.80 17.80
N ARG A 62 -3.87 -2.87 18.36
CA ARG A 62 -3.70 -2.38 19.73
C ARG A 62 -4.46 -3.24 20.74
N LYS A 63 -4.06 -3.16 22.02
CA LYS A 63 -4.64 -3.90 23.16
C LYS A 63 -6.16 -3.74 23.32
N GLU A 64 -6.75 -2.68 22.78
CA GLU A 64 -8.20 -2.40 22.80
C GLU A 64 -8.96 -3.04 21.61
N ASN A 65 -8.38 -4.02 20.92
CA ASN A 65 -8.93 -4.59 19.68
C ASN A 65 -9.15 -3.54 18.57
N LYS A 66 -8.26 -2.56 18.50
CA LYS A 66 -8.24 -1.57 17.40
C LYS A 66 -7.25 -1.98 16.32
N ILE A 67 -7.73 -2.02 15.09
CA ILE A 67 -6.99 -2.27 13.87
C ILE A 67 -6.37 -0.93 13.44
N LEU A 68 -5.04 -0.91 13.36
CA LEU A 68 -4.28 0.25 12.89
C LEU A 68 -4.12 0.15 11.38
N LEU A 69 -4.68 1.11 10.64
CA LEU A 69 -4.57 1.17 9.18
C LEU A 69 -3.72 2.37 8.74
N PRO A 70 -2.78 2.20 7.80
CA PRO A 70 -2.02 3.31 7.26
C PRO A 70 -2.87 4.21 6.34
N ARG A 71 -2.56 5.51 6.29
CA ARG A 71 -3.23 6.51 5.42
C ARG A 71 -3.24 6.13 3.93
N VAL A 72 -2.22 5.42 3.45
CA VAL A 72 -2.15 4.93 2.06
C VAL A 72 -3.38 4.10 1.68
N LEU A 73 -3.97 3.38 2.63
CA LEU A 73 -5.19 2.59 2.39
C LEU A 73 -6.43 3.45 2.10
N GLU A 74 -6.48 4.71 2.53
CA GLU A 74 -7.58 5.62 2.15
C GLU A 74 -7.51 5.92 0.64
N GLY A 75 -6.30 6.19 0.11
CA GLY A 75 -6.08 6.38 -1.32
C GLY A 75 -6.43 5.14 -2.13
N PHE A 76 -5.91 3.98 -1.69
CA PHE A 76 -6.22 2.69 -2.30
C PHE A 76 -7.72 2.40 -2.34
N SER A 77 -8.44 2.62 -1.23
CA SER A 77 -9.89 2.36 -1.18
C SER A 77 -10.69 3.22 -2.15
N ARG A 78 -10.25 4.47 -2.37
CA ARG A 78 -10.90 5.39 -3.30
C ARG A 78 -10.67 4.96 -4.74
N GLU A 79 -9.43 4.63 -5.07
CA GLU A 79 -9.05 4.20 -6.42
C GLU A 79 -9.68 2.84 -6.78
N ALA A 80 -9.73 1.91 -5.82
CA ALA A 80 -10.33 0.59 -5.98
C ALA A 80 -11.86 0.58 -5.79
N SER A 81 -12.48 1.73 -5.48
CA SER A 81 -13.92 1.85 -5.17
C SER A 81 -14.40 0.85 -4.10
N LEU A 82 -13.60 0.64 -3.06
CA LEU A 82 -13.87 -0.32 -1.99
C LEU A 82 -14.64 0.32 -0.82
N SER A 83 -15.61 -0.43 -0.28
CA SER A 83 -16.20 -0.11 1.01
C SER A 83 -15.18 -0.35 2.13
N LEU A 84 -15.41 0.26 3.30
CA LEU A 84 -14.55 0.06 4.47
C LEU A 84 -14.49 -1.42 4.91
N SER A 85 -15.60 -2.16 4.77
CA SER A 85 -15.62 -3.60 5.04
C SER A 85 -14.70 -4.37 4.10
N LYS A 86 -14.74 -4.09 2.80
CA LYS A 86 -13.86 -4.71 1.81
C LYS A 86 -12.40 -4.32 2.02
N LEU A 87 -12.14 -3.07 2.43
CA LEU A 87 -10.80 -2.63 2.79
C LEU A 87 -10.22 -3.43 3.96
N VAL A 88 -11.03 -3.68 4.99
CA VAL A 88 -10.65 -4.53 6.12
C VAL A 88 -10.43 -5.98 5.69
N ASP A 89 -11.24 -6.50 4.77
CA ASP A 89 -11.04 -7.85 4.23
C ASP A 89 -9.68 -7.97 3.51
N VAL A 90 -9.33 -7.00 2.65
CA VAL A 90 -8.03 -6.95 1.95
C VAL A 90 -6.87 -6.85 2.94
N ALA A 91 -7.01 -5.97 3.94
CA ALA A 91 -6.05 -5.83 5.03
C ALA A 91 -5.87 -7.16 5.79
N CYS A 92 -6.97 -7.83 6.15
CA CYS A 92 -6.93 -9.15 6.80
C CYS A 92 -6.23 -10.20 5.95
N GLN A 93 -6.54 -10.29 4.66
CA GLN A 93 -5.99 -11.31 3.77
C GLN A 93 -4.48 -11.14 3.57
N SER A 94 -3.99 -9.90 3.60
CA SER A 94 -2.57 -9.57 3.41
C SER A 94 -1.72 -9.94 4.62
N LEU A 95 -2.29 -10.11 5.81
CA LEU A 95 -1.55 -10.40 7.04
C LEU A 95 -1.20 -11.89 7.21
N PRO A 96 -0.17 -12.23 8.02
CA PRO A 96 0.10 -13.61 8.41
C PRO A 96 -1.06 -14.22 9.20
N GLU A 97 -1.26 -15.53 9.11
CA GLU A 97 -2.40 -16.26 9.70
C GLU A 97 -2.62 -15.95 11.19
N ALA A 98 -1.54 -15.87 11.96
CA ALA A 98 -1.56 -15.54 13.39
C ALA A 98 -2.25 -14.18 13.67
N GLN A 99 -2.08 -13.21 12.78
CA GLN A 99 -2.67 -11.87 12.92
C GLN A 99 -4.07 -11.78 12.32
N ARG A 100 -4.40 -12.59 11.30
CA ARG A 100 -5.73 -12.60 10.65
C ARG A 100 -6.86 -12.83 11.65
N ASN A 101 -6.66 -13.78 12.57
CA ASN A 101 -7.66 -14.12 13.57
C ASN A 101 -7.94 -12.97 14.54
N ALA A 102 -6.91 -12.20 14.89
CA ALA A 102 -7.06 -11.05 15.76
C ALA A 102 -7.79 -9.91 15.03
N VAL A 103 -7.44 -9.60 13.77
CA VAL A 103 -8.16 -8.56 12.99
C VAL A 103 -9.63 -8.95 12.76
N ARG A 104 -9.92 -10.21 12.43
CA ARG A 104 -11.30 -10.71 12.27
C ARG A 104 -12.11 -10.59 13.55
N LYS A 105 -11.55 -10.93 14.70
CA LYS A 105 -12.22 -10.75 16.01
C LYS A 105 -12.50 -9.28 16.32
N CYS A 106 -11.62 -8.37 15.92
CA CYS A 106 -11.82 -6.93 16.10
C CYS A 106 -12.95 -6.39 15.21
N SER A 107 -13.04 -6.86 13.96
CA SER A 107 -14.00 -6.36 12.97
C SER A 107 -15.40 -6.98 13.07
N GLN A 108 -15.56 -8.15 13.71
CA GLN A 108 -16.83 -8.88 13.83
C GLN A 108 -17.97 -8.08 14.48
N ASN A 109 -17.66 -7.19 15.43
CA ASN A 109 -18.70 -6.48 16.18
C ASN A 109 -19.07 -5.14 15.55
N LYS A 110 -18.10 -4.29 15.16
CA LYS A 110 -18.33 -2.96 14.52
C LYS A 110 -17.07 -2.48 13.77
N PRO A 111 -16.92 -2.72 12.45
CA PRO A 111 -15.69 -2.39 11.72
C PRO A 111 -15.32 -0.90 11.79
N HIS A 112 -16.30 0.00 11.74
CA HIS A 112 -16.08 1.45 11.84
C HIS A 112 -15.55 1.91 13.21
N LYS A 113 -15.84 1.18 14.29
CA LYS A 113 -15.39 1.55 15.65
C LYS A 113 -14.06 0.90 16.03
N SER A 114 -13.68 -0.17 15.32
CA SER A 114 -12.42 -0.89 15.55
C SER A 114 -11.27 -0.33 14.73
N ILE A 115 -11.47 0.59 13.78
CA ILE A 115 -10.39 1.11 12.92
C ILE A 115 -9.85 2.40 13.50
N GLU A 116 -8.52 2.47 13.63
CA GLU A 116 -7.77 3.66 13.98
C GLU A 116 -6.76 3.94 12.86
N TRP A 117 -6.83 5.13 12.26
CA TRP A 117 -5.91 5.54 11.20
C TRP A 117 -4.59 5.98 11.79
N LEU A 118 -3.49 5.37 11.33
CA LEU A 118 -2.16 5.80 11.71
C LEU A 118 -1.89 7.20 11.15
N PRO A 119 -1.32 8.13 11.95
CA PRO A 119 -0.86 9.40 11.41
C PRO A 119 0.24 9.15 10.38
N TYR A 120 0.29 9.99 9.35
CA TYR A 120 1.36 9.92 8.36
C TYR A 120 2.64 10.53 8.96
N ASN A 121 3.73 9.76 8.95
CA ASN A 121 5.01 10.17 9.52
C ASN A 121 5.97 10.65 8.44
N PHE A 122 6.03 11.97 8.25
CA PHE A 122 6.88 12.64 7.27
C PHE A 122 8.40 12.57 7.54
N SER A 123 8.84 11.96 8.63
CA SER A 123 10.28 11.79 8.88
C SER A 123 10.94 11.02 7.75
N PHE A 124 12.05 11.56 7.24
CA PHE A 124 12.72 10.98 6.08
C PHE A 124 13.30 9.59 6.38
N ARG A 125 12.94 8.60 5.55
CA ARG A 125 13.47 7.24 5.60
C ARG A 125 13.19 6.50 4.29
N TYR A 126 14.23 5.89 3.73
CA TYR A 126 14.07 4.87 2.69
C TYR A 126 14.24 3.48 3.27
N ILE A 127 13.32 2.59 2.92
CA ILE A 127 13.41 1.15 3.14
C ILE A 127 13.51 0.54 1.75
N PHE A 128 14.57 -0.21 1.45
CA PHE A 128 14.71 -0.88 0.17
C PHE A 128 14.11 -2.28 0.24
N SER A 129 13.41 -2.71 -0.81
CA SER A 129 12.94 -4.08 -0.91
C SER A 129 14.13 -5.05 -0.91
N ARG A 130 13.92 -6.27 -0.39
CA ARG A 130 15.00 -7.28 -0.34
C ARG A 130 15.53 -7.64 -1.71
N GLU A 131 14.68 -7.56 -2.73
CA GLU A 131 15.04 -7.83 -4.12
C GLU A 131 15.99 -6.76 -4.65
N LEU A 132 15.71 -5.49 -4.34
CA LEU A 132 16.57 -4.38 -4.73
C LEU A 132 17.94 -4.44 -4.05
N ALA A 133 17.99 -4.86 -2.78
CA ALA A 133 19.25 -5.07 -2.08
C ALA A 133 20.14 -6.17 -2.70
N ARG A 134 19.54 -7.08 -3.49
CA ARG A 134 20.24 -8.13 -4.23
C ARG A 134 20.40 -7.81 -5.72
N TRP A 135 19.94 -6.64 -6.17
CA TRP A 135 19.99 -6.29 -7.58
C TRP A 135 21.44 -6.12 -8.02
N THR A 136 21.90 -7.04 -8.86
CA THR A 136 23.15 -6.90 -9.60
C THR A 136 22.83 -6.19 -10.92
N PRO A 137 23.45 -5.04 -11.22
CA PRO A 137 23.31 -4.42 -12.52
C PRO A 137 23.70 -5.43 -13.62
N PRO A 138 22.96 -5.48 -14.74
CA PRO A 138 23.40 -6.27 -15.88
C PRO A 138 24.80 -5.79 -16.29
N LEU A 139 25.71 -6.75 -16.51
CA LEU A 139 27.01 -6.45 -17.11
C LEU A 139 26.72 -5.81 -18.47
N ILE A 140 27.03 -4.53 -18.60
CA ILE A 140 26.94 -3.81 -19.86
C ILE A 140 28.00 -4.46 -20.77
N PRO A 141 27.63 -4.96 -21.96
CA PRO A 141 28.58 -5.56 -22.91
C PRO A 141 29.60 -4.54 -23.43
#